data_AF-A0A5K3G2K0-F1
#
_entry.id   AF-A0A5K3G2K0-F1
#
_cell.length_a   1.000
_cell.length_b   1.000
_cell.length_c   1.000
_cell.angle_alpha   90.00
_cell.angle_beta   90.00
_cell.angle_gamma   90.00
#
_symmetry.space_group_name_H-M   'P 1'
#
loop_
_entity.id
_entity.type
_entity.pdbx_description
1 polymer ?
#
loop_
_entity_poly.entity_id
_entity_poly.type
_entity_poly.pdbx_seq_one_letter_code
_entity_poly.pdbx_strand_id
1 'polypeptide(L)'
;NRDSLVCSILDGVRASGNQCVCVRSTNSRRDLRVQPMAVASSEEVESMHLRFLRQPPEGISFWEMVERFNANVAYSGLVHAVSQDGIFTENKEKLIKDALTVLLTRCPNVRALPPGMDEPAAGREGDGQLTGEQMLRKQEARFQAIRRLVASKAGFEAFTQLSGIRESLGRAVVSALTRHDDGLTHAVLDAVNTLMQPMHESPDLRQEQLNKASIMSSASFMKHLVDLFTLHALRGTGSLVISALLDFFTFALCLPYSETSEGSAFETLLALVASRGRALFRLFSHPSLAIVKGAGLVMRALIEEAPDELVAELRQMALVEGSLLQHISIACFANTNDPRNLVLRQLSRQLINLWTENNPPAQDLLKRI
;
A
#
# COMPACT_ATOMS: atom_id res chain seq x y z
N ASN A 1 -2.29 -19.87 6.77
CA ASN A 1 -1.26 -18.91 6.31
C ASN A 1 -1.38 -17.64 7.16
N ARG A 2 -0.30 -17.23 7.85
CA ARG A 2 -0.29 -16.07 8.77
C ARG A 2 -0.66 -14.78 8.05
N ASP A 3 -0.05 -14.51 6.90
CA ASP A 3 -0.17 -13.21 6.23
C ASP A 3 -1.58 -13.01 5.67
N SER A 4 -2.22 -14.08 5.18
CA SER A 4 -3.62 -14.03 4.75
C SER A 4 -4.58 -13.70 5.90
N LEU A 5 -4.30 -14.20 7.11
CA LEU A 5 -5.07 -13.86 8.31
C LEU A 5 -4.85 -12.38 8.67
N VAL A 6 -3.61 -11.89 8.61
CA VAL A 6 -3.30 -10.47 8.87
C VAL A 6 -4.02 -9.57 7.86
N CYS A 7 -4.07 -9.92 6.57
CA CYS A 7 -4.86 -9.18 5.58
C CYS A 7 -6.34 -9.10 5.96
N SER A 8 -6.93 -10.23 6.38
CA SER A 8 -8.35 -10.27 6.77
C SER A 8 -8.63 -9.45 8.04
N ILE A 9 -7.70 -9.46 9.00
CA ILE A 9 -7.80 -8.62 10.20
C ILE A 9 -7.69 -7.15 9.82
N LEU A 10 -6.73 -6.79 8.96
CA LEU A 10 -6.51 -5.41 8.53
C LEU A 10 -7.73 -4.86 7.77
N ASP A 11 -8.32 -5.64 6.87
CA ASP A 11 -9.58 -5.30 6.18
C ASP A 11 -10.72 -5.07 7.19
N GLY A 12 -10.90 -5.98 8.16
CA GLY A 12 -11.93 -5.86 9.18
C GLY A 12 -11.78 -4.61 10.06
N VAL A 13 -10.54 -4.28 10.45
CA VAL A 13 -10.22 -3.07 11.23
C VAL A 13 -10.47 -1.80 10.43
N ARG A 14 -10.07 -1.76 9.15
CA ARG A 14 -10.34 -0.61 8.27
C ARG A 14 -11.83 -0.44 8.03
N ALA A 15 -12.56 -1.54 7.80
CA ALA A 15 -14.01 -1.55 7.62
C ALA A 15 -14.78 -1.10 8.87
N SER A 16 -14.20 -1.22 10.07
CA SER A 16 -14.77 -0.65 11.30
C SER A 16 -14.48 0.84 11.48
N GLY A 17 -13.88 1.49 10.48
CA GLY A 17 -13.51 2.91 10.52
C GLY A 17 -12.14 3.19 11.17
N ASN A 18 -11.40 2.17 11.59
CA ASN A 18 -10.09 2.39 12.21
C ASN A 18 -8.96 2.33 11.15
N GLN A 19 -8.47 3.50 10.77
CA GLN A 19 -7.37 3.64 9.80
C GLN A 19 -5.99 3.76 10.45
N CYS A 20 -5.91 3.69 11.79
CA CYS A 20 -4.69 3.93 12.56
C CYS A 20 -3.81 2.68 12.73
N VAL A 21 -4.21 1.54 12.19
CA VAL A 21 -3.50 0.25 12.34
C VAL A 21 -2.51 0.03 11.21
N CYS A 22 -1.32 -0.46 11.56
CA CYS A 22 -0.27 -0.83 10.62
C CYS A 22 0.30 -2.20 10.95
N VAL A 23 0.89 -2.86 9.94
CA VAL A 23 1.60 -4.12 10.09
C VAL A 23 3.10 -3.85 10.09
N ARG A 24 3.84 -4.55 10.96
CA ARG A 24 5.30 -4.43 11.08
C ARG A 24 5.95 -5.81 11.10
N SER A 25 7.18 -5.92 10.61
CA SER A 25 7.98 -7.16 10.72
C SER A 25 8.45 -7.46 12.15
N THR A 26 8.39 -6.46 13.02
CA THR A 26 8.92 -6.51 14.40
C THR A 26 7.87 -6.07 15.42
N ASN A 27 8.05 -6.51 16.67
CA ASN A 27 7.20 -6.10 17.76
C ASN A 27 7.26 -4.57 17.96
N SER A 28 6.10 -3.98 18.20
CA SER A 28 6.01 -2.56 18.50
C SER A 28 6.68 -2.25 19.85
N ARG A 29 7.65 -1.34 19.82
CA ARG A 29 8.34 -0.82 21.00
C ARG A 29 7.46 0.16 21.77
N ARG A 30 6.65 -0.38 22.68
CA ARG A 30 5.69 0.41 23.49
C ARG A 30 6.38 1.36 24.45
N ASP A 31 7.62 1.06 24.83
CA ASP A 31 8.52 1.89 25.65
C ASP A 31 8.84 3.25 25.00
N LEU A 32 8.70 3.36 23.68
CA LEU A 32 9.00 4.59 22.94
C LEU A 32 7.81 5.56 22.87
N ARG A 33 6.63 5.16 23.35
CA ARG A 33 5.44 6.02 23.32
C ARG A 33 5.42 6.95 24.52
N VAL A 34 5.17 8.24 24.29
CA VAL A 34 5.11 9.29 25.31
C VAL A 34 3.80 9.23 26.10
N GLN A 35 2.70 8.81 25.46
CA GLN A 35 1.36 8.72 26.06
C GLN A 35 0.83 7.29 26.02
N PRO A 36 -0.19 6.92 26.83
CA PRO A 36 -0.80 5.59 26.76
C PRO A 36 -1.30 5.21 25.36
N MET A 37 -1.31 3.92 25.03
CA MET A 37 -1.73 3.42 23.70
C MET A 37 -3.18 3.78 23.35
N ALA A 38 -4.03 3.97 24.35
CA ALA A 38 -5.44 4.34 24.18
C ALA A 38 -5.66 5.84 23.93
N VAL A 39 -4.63 6.67 24.09
CA VAL A 39 -4.72 8.13 24.00
C VAL A 39 -4.05 8.57 22.70
N ALA A 40 -4.74 9.41 21.92
CA ALA A 40 -4.17 10.03 20.74
C ALA A 40 -3.04 10.99 21.13
N SER A 41 -2.05 11.13 20.27
CA SER A 41 -0.90 11.97 20.56
C SER A 41 -1.29 13.43 20.58
N SER A 42 -0.83 14.18 21.59
CA SER A 42 -1.07 15.62 21.63
C SER A 42 -0.26 16.36 20.57
N GLU A 43 -0.70 17.58 20.25
CA GLU A 43 -0.02 18.48 19.32
C GLU A 43 1.45 18.68 19.67
N GLU A 44 1.77 18.85 20.95
CA GLU A 44 3.15 19.06 21.42
C GLU A 44 4.03 17.84 21.15
N VAL A 45 3.49 16.64 21.30
CA VAL A 45 4.20 15.38 21.03
C VAL A 45 4.48 15.24 19.55
N GLU A 46 3.51 15.52 18.68
CA GLU A 46 3.69 15.48 17.23
C GLU A 46 4.75 16.49 16.77
N SER A 47 4.63 17.76 17.18
CA SER A 47 5.59 18.82 16.85
C SER A 47 7.00 18.50 17.36
N MET A 48 7.11 17.97 18.59
CA MET A 48 8.39 17.56 19.15
C MET A 48 9.07 16.50 18.28
N HIS A 49 8.35 15.45 17.87
CA HIS A 49 8.94 14.41 17.03
C HIS A 49 9.29 14.89 15.61
N LEU A 50 8.51 15.81 15.03
CA LEU A 50 8.90 16.43 13.75
C LEU A 50 10.23 17.19 13.86
N ARG A 51 10.44 17.95 14.95
CA ARG A 51 11.72 18.63 15.21
C ARG A 51 12.86 17.63 15.40
N PHE A 52 12.63 16.54 16.13
CA PHE A 52 13.65 15.50 16.36
C PHE A 52 14.04 14.73 15.10
N LEU A 53 13.13 14.58 14.13
CA LEU A 53 13.49 14.01 12.82
C LEU A 53 14.48 14.92 12.08
N ARG A 54 14.37 16.24 12.23
CA ARG A 54 15.32 17.18 11.63
C ARG A 54 16.64 17.24 12.41
N GLN A 55 16.55 17.31 13.73
CA GLN A 55 17.70 17.41 14.63
C GLN A 55 17.50 16.50 15.83
N PRO A 56 18.06 15.28 15.80
CA PRO A 56 18.02 14.37 16.93
C PRO A 56 18.67 14.99 18.18
N PRO A 57 18.13 14.74 19.39
CA PRO A 57 18.79 15.12 20.64
C PRO A 57 20.18 14.46 20.79
N GLU A 58 21.06 15.09 21.57
CA GLU A 58 22.38 14.52 21.86
C GLU A 58 22.28 13.12 22.47
N GLY A 59 23.12 12.22 21.97
CA GLY A 59 23.19 10.83 22.44
C GLY A 59 22.10 9.90 21.90
N ILE A 60 21.17 10.38 21.07
CA ILE A 60 20.13 9.55 20.47
C ILE A 60 20.29 9.45 18.95
N SER A 61 20.25 8.23 18.42
CA SER A 61 20.42 8.00 16.98
C SER A 61 19.22 8.52 16.18
N PHE A 62 19.46 8.90 14.93
CA PHE A 62 18.39 9.29 14.01
C PHE A 62 17.36 8.17 13.82
N TRP A 63 17.80 6.92 13.73
CA TRP A 63 16.91 5.77 13.52
C TRP A 63 16.03 5.50 14.72
N GLU A 64 16.53 5.73 15.94
CA GLU A 64 15.69 5.70 17.13
C GLU A 64 14.64 6.82 17.08
N MET A 65 14.98 8.02 16.58
CA MET A 65 13.98 9.09 16.38
C MET A 65 12.90 8.72 15.36
N VAL A 66 13.23 7.97 14.31
CA VAL A 66 12.24 7.40 13.39
C VAL A 66 11.32 6.41 14.10
N GLU A 67 11.86 5.53 14.95
CA GLU A 67 11.06 4.59 15.74
C GLU A 67 10.14 5.31 16.73
N ARG A 68 10.64 6.33 17.44
CA ARG A 68 9.84 7.14 18.36
C ARG A 68 8.75 7.91 17.62
N PHE A 69 9.04 8.49 16.46
CA PHE A 69 8.02 9.11 15.61
C PHE A 69 6.93 8.11 15.23
N ASN A 70 7.28 6.91 14.77
CA ASN A 70 6.31 5.87 14.41
C ASN A 70 5.47 5.36 15.59
N ALA A 71 6.01 5.38 16.81
CA ALA A 71 5.30 4.98 18.03
C ALA A 71 4.29 6.04 18.50
N ASN A 72 4.56 7.31 18.18
CA ASN A 72 3.79 8.47 18.65
C ASN A 72 2.96 9.14 17.56
N VAL A 73 3.09 8.79 16.28
CA VAL A 73 2.22 9.34 15.24
C VAL A 73 1.28 8.24 14.75
N ALA A 74 -0.02 8.55 14.71
CA ALA A 74 -1.03 7.62 14.24
C ALA A 74 -0.73 7.18 12.81
N TYR A 75 -1.07 5.94 12.45
CA TYR A 75 -0.77 5.47 11.10
C TYR A 75 -1.47 6.32 10.04
N SER A 76 -2.70 6.77 10.31
CA SER A 76 -3.49 7.67 9.46
C SER A 76 -2.89 9.06 9.24
N GLY A 77 -1.79 9.40 9.91
CA GLY A 77 -1.09 10.67 9.78
C GLY A 77 -1.11 11.50 11.06
N LEU A 78 -0.62 12.73 10.96
CA LEU A 78 -0.64 13.71 12.05
C LEU A 78 -2.06 14.24 12.27
N VAL A 79 -2.54 14.17 13.51
CA VAL A 79 -3.86 14.66 13.89
C VAL A 79 -3.88 16.19 13.93
N HIS A 80 -2.77 16.80 14.33
CA HIS A 80 -2.65 18.25 14.51
C HIS A 80 -1.86 18.91 13.37
N ALA A 81 -2.01 18.44 12.14
CA ALA A 81 -1.22 18.90 10.99
C ALA A 81 -1.51 20.34 10.53
N VAL A 82 -2.68 20.89 10.89
CA VAL A 82 -3.09 22.26 10.55
C VAL A 82 -2.56 23.22 11.62
N SER A 83 -1.97 24.33 11.19
CA SER A 83 -1.60 25.43 12.09
C SER A 83 -2.88 26.18 12.45
N GLN A 84 -3.17 26.38 13.73
CA GLN A 84 -4.21 27.34 14.14
C GLN A 84 -3.70 28.74 13.78
N ASP A 85 -4.56 29.66 13.36
CA ASP A 85 -4.15 31.03 13.01
C ASP A 85 -3.78 31.82 14.28
N GLY A 86 -2.50 32.16 14.44
CA GLY A 86 -2.02 33.00 15.55
C GLY A 86 -0.63 33.59 15.29
N ILE A 87 -0.33 34.73 15.92
CA ILE A 87 0.92 35.50 15.67
C ILE A 87 2.19 34.73 16.09
N PHE A 88 2.06 33.69 16.92
CA PHE A 88 3.15 32.82 17.40
C PHE A 88 2.99 31.35 17.00
N THR A 89 2.17 31.04 15.99
CA THR A 89 1.87 29.65 15.64
C THR A 89 2.97 29.06 14.77
N GLU A 90 3.56 27.96 15.24
CA GLU A 90 4.59 27.22 14.54
C GLU A 90 4.07 26.72 13.18
N ASN A 91 4.85 26.95 12.11
CA ASN A 91 4.47 26.49 10.77
C ASN A 91 4.68 24.97 10.66
N LYS A 92 3.64 24.21 11.00
CA LYS A 92 3.67 22.74 11.01
C LYS A 92 3.85 22.15 9.62
N GLU A 93 3.30 22.81 8.59
CA GLU A 93 3.51 22.36 7.22
C GLU A 93 5.00 22.33 6.88
N LYS A 94 5.73 23.38 7.27
CA LYS A 94 7.18 23.44 7.08
C LYS A 94 7.89 22.31 7.84
N LEU A 95 7.50 22.01 9.08
CA LEU A 95 8.07 20.90 9.83
C LEU A 95 7.83 19.54 9.16
N ILE A 96 6.63 19.30 8.64
CA ILE A 96 6.28 18.07 7.91
C ILE A 96 7.13 17.95 6.64
N LYS A 97 7.23 19.04 5.88
CA LYS A 97 8.01 19.15 4.64
C LYS A 97 9.51 18.92 4.89
N ASP A 98 10.06 19.52 5.94
CA ASP A 98 11.45 19.34 6.38
C ASP A 98 11.70 17.88 6.79
N ALA A 99 10.82 17.30 7.63
CA ALA A 99 10.94 15.91 8.09
C ALA A 99 10.88 14.91 6.91
N LEU A 100 9.98 15.13 5.95
CA LEU A 100 9.88 14.33 4.74
C LEU A 100 11.18 14.40 3.92
N THR A 101 11.74 15.59 3.74
CA THR A 101 13.02 15.79 3.05
C THR A 101 14.16 15.02 3.74
N VAL A 102 14.24 15.09 5.07
CA VAL A 102 15.27 14.36 5.84
C VAL A 102 15.10 12.86 5.72
N LEU A 103 13.88 12.33 5.82
CA LEU A 103 13.61 10.91 5.63
C LEU A 103 13.96 10.45 4.21
N LEU A 104 13.69 11.25 3.18
CA LEU A 104 13.99 10.88 1.78
C LEU A 104 15.49 10.93 1.45
N THR A 105 16.26 11.77 2.14
CA THR A 105 17.71 11.91 1.92
C THR A 105 18.53 10.94 2.76
N ARG A 106 18.06 10.54 3.95
CA ARG A 106 18.76 9.57 4.81
C ARG A 106 18.37 8.14 4.48
N CYS A 107 19.34 7.33 4.04
CA CYS A 107 19.22 5.89 3.90
C CYS A 107 20.10 5.19 4.96
N PRO A 108 19.61 4.14 5.63
CA PRO A 108 20.48 3.26 6.38
C PRO A 108 21.42 2.56 5.39
N ASN A 109 22.66 2.28 5.80
CA ASN A 109 23.68 1.70 4.92
C ASN A 109 24.37 0.53 5.63
N VAL A 110 24.65 -0.54 4.87
CA VAL A 110 25.54 -1.63 5.28
C VAL A 110 26.92 -1.28 4.74
N ARG A 111 27.90 -0.94 5.59
CA ARG A 111 29.31 -0.96 5.18
C ARG A 111 29.78 -2.42 5.23
N ALA A 112 30.51 -2.89 4.23
CA ALA A 112 31.08 -4.23 4.23
C ALA A 112 32.15 -4.38 5.33
N LEU A 113 32.16 -5.49 6.07
CA LEU A 113 33.28 -5.81 6.96
C LEU A 113 34.53 -6.12 6.11
N PRO A 114 35.72 -5.63 6.50
CA PRO A 114 36.95 -6.20 5.98
C PRO A 114 37.04 -7.68 6.40
N PRO A 115 37.61 -8.56 5.56
CA PRO A 115 37.70 -9.98 5.87
C PRO A 115 38.51 -10.20 7.16
N GLY A 116 37.92 -10.90 8.15
CA GLY A 116 38.61 -11.34 9.37
C GLY A 116 38.25 -10.62 10.68
N MET A 117 37.20 -9.79 10.73
CA MET A 117 36.66 -9.27 12.00
C MET A 117 35.33 -9.95 12.37
N ASP A 118 35.19 -10.38 13.63
CA ASP A 118 33.96 -10.93 14.19
C ASP A 118 32.94 -9.81 14.48
N GLU A 119 31.64 -10.15 14.43
CA GLU A 119 30.54 -9.23 14.72
C GLU A 119 30.61 -8.69 16.16
N PRO A 120 30.46 -7.37 16.40
CA PRO A 120 30.41 -6.85 17.75
C PRO A 120 29.11 -7.28 18.44
N ALA A 121 29.26 -7.80 19.66
CA ALA A 121 28.13 -8.16 20.52
C ALA A 121 27.20 -6.97 20.74
N ALA A 122 25.90 -7.22 20.57
CA ALA A 122 24.82 -6.24 20.67
C ALA A 122 24.92 -5.39 21.95
N GLY A 123 25.18 -4.10 21.81
CA GLY A 123 25.18 -3.19 22.96
C GLY A 123 25.98 -1.90 22.78
N ARG A 124 25.62 -1.08 21.79
CA ARG A 124 25.77 0.40 21.73
C ARG A 124 25.44 0.89 20.32
N GLU A 125 24.29 1.53 20.16
CA GLU A 125 23.83 2.12 18.89
C GLU A 125 24.55 3.44 18.58
N GLY A 126 25.87 3.39 18.39
CA GLY A 126 26.56 4.35 17.52
C GLY A 126 26.36 3.93 16.06
N ASP A 127 26.75 4.75 15.09
CA ASP A 127 26.76 4.45 13.64
C ASP A 127 27.73 3.30 13.25
N GLY A 128 27.67 2.19 13.99
CA GLY A 128 28.34 0.93 13.73
C GLY A 128 27.64 0.12 12.65
N GLN A 129 28.36 -0.89 12.17
CA GLN A 129 27.97 -1.76 11.06
C GLN A 129 26.60 -2.40 11.29
N LEU A 130 25.66 -2.19 10.36
CA LEU A 130 24.34 -2.79 10.41
C LEU A 130 24.35 -4.18 9.78
N THR A 131 23.75 -5.15 10.44
CA THR A 131 23.37 -6.42 9.82
C THR A 131 22.32 -6.18 8.72
N GLY A 132 22.20 -7.12 7.78
CA GLY A 132 21.18 -7.05 6.73
C GLY A 132 19.75 -6.93 7.28
N GLU A 133 19.46 -7.62 8.39
CA GLU A 133 18.14 -7.57 9.02
C GLU A 133 17.87 -6.22 9.71
N GLN A 134 18.85 -5.67 10.45
CA GLN A 134 18.72 -4.33 11.05
C GLN A 134 18.52 -3.25 9.99
N MET A 135 19.21 -3.39 8.86
CA MET A 135 19.06 -2.51 7.71
C MET A 135 17.62 -2.55 7.16
N LEU A 136 17.07 -3.74 6.94
CA LEU A 136 15.68 -3.91 6.46
C LEU A 136 14.67 -3.31 7.44
N ARG A 137 14.83 -3.56 8.74
CA ARG A 137 13.97 -2.99 9.80
C ARG A 137 14.00 -1.46 9.81
N LYS A 138 15.18 -0.85 9.66
CA LYS A 138 15.33 0.61 9.58
C LYS A 138 14.70 1.18 8.30
N GLN A 139 14.81 0.50 7.16
CA GLN A 139 14.10 0.90 5.94
C GLN A 139 12.58 0.79 6.08
N GLU A 140 12.08 -0.29 6.68
CA GLU A 140 10.65 -0.45 6.92
C GLU A 140 10.12 0.67 7.83
N ALA A 141 10.81 0.95 8.94
CA ALA A 141 10.46 2.05 9.84
C ALA A 141 10.50 3.41 9.12
N ARG A 142 11.47 3.62 8.22
CA ARG A 142 11.57 4.84 7.40
C ARG A 142 10.34 5.01 6.50
N PHE A 143 9.93 3.97 5.76
CA PHE A 143 8.74 4.05 4.92
C PHE A 143 7.45 4.18 5.72
N GLN A 144 7.37 3.56 6.90
CA GLN A 144 6.27 3.76 7.84
C GLN A 144 6.18 5.21 8.34
N ALA A 145 7.31 5.91 8.50
CA ALA A 145 7.33 7.32 8.86
C ALA A 145 6.93 8.20 7.68
N ILE A 146 7.48 7.93 6.48
CA ILE A 146 7.12 8.63 5.23
C ILE A 146 5.61 8.54 5.00
N ARG A 147 5.04 7.33 5.09
CA ARG A 147 3.60 7.08 4.96
C ARG A 147 2.78 8.01 5.87
N ARG A 148 3.17 8.14 7.14
CA ARG A 148 2.45 8.99 8.12
C ARG A 148 2.54 10.47 7.75
N LEU A 149 3.70 10.92 7.27
CA LEU A 149 3.85 12.31 6.82
C LEU A 149 2.99 12.58 5.58
N VAL A 150 3.03 11.72 4.56
CA VAL A 150 2.26 11.92 3.31
C VAL A 150 0.75 11.72 3.47
N ALA A 151 0.31 11.12 4.58
CA ALA A 151 -1.11 11.04 4.91
C ALA A 151 -1.69 12.39 5.34
N SER A 152 -0.86 13.27 5.92
CA SER A 152 -1.25 14.65 6.21
C SER A 152 -1.39 15.45 4.91
N LYS A 153 -2.27 16.47 4.91
CA LYS A 153 -2.46 17.37 3.77
C LYS A 153 -1.15 17.97 3.27
N ALA A 154 -0.35 18.53 4.18
CA ALA A 154 0.93 19.15 3.85
C ALA A 154 1.93 18.17 3.23
N GLY A 155 1.99 16.92 3.70
CA GLY A 155 2.87 15.90 3.13
C GLY A 155 2.36 15.35 1.80
N PHE A 156 1.05 15.21 1.63
CA PHE A 156 0.42 14.79 0.39
C PHE A 156 0.67 15.78 -0.75
N GLU A 157 0.52 17.08 -0.46
CA GLU A 157 0.81 18.19 -1.38
C GLU A 157 2.31 18.33 -1.68
N ALA A 158 3.15 18.14 -0.66
CA ALA A 158 4.60 18.25 -0.78
C ALA A 158 5.20 17.33 -1.84
N PHE A 159 4.56 16.19 -2.14
CA PHE A 159 5.08 15.23 -3.11
C PHE A 159 5.32 15.83 -4.50
N THR A 160 4.43 16.68 -4.98
CA THR A 160 4.56 17.33 -6.30
C THR A 160 4.83 18.84 -6.22
N GLN A 161 4.54 19.49 -5.08
CA GLN A 161 4.79 20.92 -4.91
C GLN A 161 6.23 21.24 -4.50
N LEU A 162 6.91 20.34 -3.79
CA LEU A 162 8.31 20.55 -3.40
C LEU A 162 9.28 19.92 -4.40
N SER A 163 10.22 20.74 -4.85
CA SER A 163 11.30 20.31 -5.75
C SER A 163 12.14 19.19 -5.15
N GLY A 164 12.42 18.15 -5.95
CA GLY A 164 13.30 17.05 -5.57
C GLY A 164 12.66 15.94 -4.72
N ILE A 165 11.46 16.16 -4.17
CA ILE A 165 10.76 15.16 -3.34
C ILE A 165 10.33 13.96 -4.20
N ARG A 166 9.71 14.22 -5.35
CA ARG A 166 9.28 13.17 -6.29
C ARG A 166 10.43 12.25 -6.69
N GLU A 167 11.54 12.82 -7.13
CA GLU A 167 12.70 12.05 -7.61
C GLU A 167 13.38 11.29 -6.47
N SER A 168 13.45 11.89 -5.27
CA SER A 168 14.03 11.25 -4.10
C SER A 168 13.20 10.09 -3.58
N LEU A 169 11.86 10.25 -3.55
CA LEU A 169 10.95 9.17 -3.23
C LEU A 169 11.01 8.06 -4.28
N GLY A 170 10.99 8.39 -5.57
CA GLY A 170 11.10 7.41 -6.65
C GLY A 170 12.37 6.56 -6.54
N ARG A 171 13.53 7.18 -6.32
CA ARG A 171 14.80 6.46 -6.06
C ARG A 171 14.72 5.58 -4.82
N ALA A 172 14.15 6.08 -3.72
CA ALA A 172 14.00 5.32 -2.48
C ALA A 172 13.10 4.09 -2.67
N VAL A 173 11.97 4.25 -3.36
CA VAL A 173 11.02 3.17 -3.68
C VAL A 173 11.70 2.09 -4.51
N VAL A 174 12.32 2.44 -5.64
CA VAL A 174 13.00 1.47 -6.52
C VAL A 174 14.14 0.75 -5.78
N SER A 175 14.94 1.50 -5.00
CA SER A 175 16.02 0.92 -4.18
C SER A 175 15.51 -0.04 -3.10
N ALA A 176 14.33 0.21 -2.53
CA ALA A 176 13.73 -0.66 -1.53
C ALA A 176 13.13 -1.93 -2.15
N LEU A 177 12.44 -1.83 -3.30
CA LEU A 177 11.83 -2.98 -3.98
C LEU A 177 12.88 -3.99 -4.49
N THR A 178 14.08 -3.54 -4.85
CA THR A 178 15.19 -4.43 -5.25
C THR A 178 15.79 -5.25 -4.09
N ARG A 179 15.35 -5.02 -2.85
CA ARG A 179 15.77 -5.83 -1.69
C ARG A 179 15.05 -7.17 -1.59
N HIS A 180 13.95 -7.35 -2.32
CA HIS A 180 13.17 -8.59 -2.33
C HIS A 180 12.72 -9.07 -0.93
N ASP A 181 12.42 -8.12 -0.05
CA ASP A 181 11.85 -8.38 1.28
C ASP A 181 10.37 -8.00 1.29
N ASP A 182 9.50 -8.94 1.64
CA ASP A 182 8.04 -8.76 1.59
C ASP A 182 7.55 -7.71 2.59
N GLY A 183 8.17 -7.62 3.78
CA GLY A 183 7.80 -6.66 4.82
C GLY A 183 8.10 -5.22 4.41
N LEU A 184 9.31 -4.99 3.88
CA LEU A 184 9.70 -3.72 3.30
C LEU A 184 8.87 -3.39 2.06
N THR A 185 8.64 -4.35 1.17
CA THR A 185 7.85 -4.16 -0.05
C THR A 185 6.43 -3.70 0.30
N HIS A 186 5.78 -4.34 1.27
CA HIS A 186 4.48 -3.92 1.77
C HIS A 186 4.51 -2.48 2.32
N ALA A 187 5.49 -2.14 3.18
CA ALA A 187 5.60 -0.78 3.74
C ALA A 187 5.82 0.30 2.66
N VAL A 188 6.59 -0.02 1.61
CA VAL A 188 6.82 0.86 0.46
C VAL A 188 5.52 1.08 -0.31
N LEU A 189 4.80 0.01 -0.64
CA LEU A 189 3.55 0.09 -1.38
C LEU A 189 2.47 0.85 -0.60
N ASP A 190 2.37 0.65 0.72
CA ASP A 190 1.45 1.41 1.58
C ASP A 190 1.75 2.92 1.54
N ALA A 191 3.03 3.31 1.53
CA ALA A 191 3.43 4.71 1.40
C ALA A 191 3.06 5.29 0.02
N VAL A 192 3.26 4.53 -1.06
CA VAL A 192 2.87 4.93 -2.42
C VAL A 192 1.34 5.04 -2.54
N ASN A 193 0.59 4.08 -2.02
CA ASN A 193 -0.88 4.08 -2.03
C ASN A 193 -1.47 5.27 -1.28
N THR A 194 -0.82 5.72 -0.20
CA THR A 194 -1.24 6.92 0.55
C THR A 194 -1.11 8.20 -0.30
N LEU A 195 -0.26 8.21 -1.33
CA LEU A 195 -0.16 9.31 -2.30
C LEU A 195 -1.13 9.15 -3.48
N MET A 196 -1.64 7.93 -3.72
CA MET A 196 -2.66 7.66 -4.74
C MET A 196 -4.07 8.02 -4.26
N GLN A 197 -4.37 7.85 -2.96
CA GLN A 197 -5.65 8.19 -2.37
C GLN A 197 -5.43 9.00 -1.07
N PRO A 198 -5.89 10.27 -1.02
CA PRO A 198 -5.79 11.10 0.18
C PRO A 198 -6.42 10.45 1.42
N MET A 199 -5.81 10.68 2.58
CA MET A 199 -6.26 10.19 3.89
C MET A 199 -6.70 11.27 4.87
N HIS A 200 -6.65 12.54 4.44
CA HIS A 200 -7.04 13.70 5.23
C HIS A 200 -8.40 14.24 4.77
N GLU A 201 -9.01 15.08 5.60
CA GLU A 201 -10.28 15.71 5.30
C GLU A 201 -10.15 16.74 4.16
N SER A 202 -11.21 16.89 3.36
CA SER A 202 -11.30 17.83 2.24
C SER A 202 -10.18 17.65 1.18
N PRO A 203 -10.08 16.46 0.56
CA PRO A 203 -9.06 16.19 -0.45
C PRO A 203 -9.22 17.07 -1.69
N ASP A 204 -8.12 17.61 -2.18
CA ASP A 204 -8.06 18.32 -3.46
C ASP A 204 -7.87 17.31 -4.61
N LEU A 205 -8.91 17.13 -5.42
CA LEU A 205 -8.89 16.23 -6.59
C LEU A 205 -7.79 16.59 -7.59
N ARG A 206 -7.44 17.88 -7.72
CA ARG A 206 -6.34 18.31 -8.60
C ARG A 206 -5.01 17.81 -8.05
N GLN A 207 -4.81 17.90 -6.73
CA GLN A 207 -3.60 17.41 -6.09
C GLN A 207 -3.50 15.87 -6.18
N GLU A 208 -4.63 15.15 -6.03
CA GLU A 208 -4.69 13.71 -6.25
C GLU A 208 -4.28 13.34 -7.68
N GLN A 209 -4.83 14.03 -8.68
CA GLN A 209 -4.49 13.83 -10.09
C GLN A 209 -2.99 14.04 -10.36
N LEU A 210 -2.40 15.11 -9.82
CA LEU A 210 -0.96 15.38 -9.96
C LEU A 210 -0.10 14.27 -9.33
N ASN A 211 -0.52 13.76 -8.17
CA ASN A 211 0.19 12.70 -7.48
C ASN A 211 0.12 11.39 -8.28
N LYS A 212 -1.07 10.98 -8.74
CA LYS A 212 -1.25 9.78 -9.59
C LYS A 212 -0.45 9.87 -10.87
N ALA A 213 -0.54 10.98 -11.60
CA ALA A 213 0.26 11.21 -12.81
C ALA A 213 1.76 11.08 -12.54
N SER A 214 2.24 11.63 -11.41
CA SER A 214 3.66 11.55 -11.03
C SER A 214 4.10 10.12 -10.68
N ILE A 215 3.28 9.35 -9.98
CA ILE A 215 3.57 7.95 -9.58
C ILE A 215 3.54 7.02 -10.79
N MET A 216 2.54 7.19 -11.66
CA MET A 216 2.29 6.33 -12.83
C MET A 216 3.06 6.76 -14.09
N SER A 217 3.83 7.85 -14.02
CA SER A 217 4.61 8.39 -15.14
C SER A 217 5.61 7.42 -15.79
N SER A 218 5.96 6.32 -15.15
CA SER A 218 6.93 5.34 -15.64
C SER A 218 6.25 4.00 -15.93
N ALA A 219 6.13 3.67 -17.22
CA ALA A 219 5.60 2.38 -17.66
C ALA A 219 6.44 1.20 -17.15
N SER A 220 7.77 1.36 -17.03
CA SER A 220 8.65 0.33 -16.48
C SER A 220 8.41 0.10 -14.98
N PHE A 221 8.12 1.15 -14.22
CA PHE A 221 7.73 1.02 -12.81
C PHE A 221 6.38 0.30 -12.68
N MET A 222 5.37 0.71 -13.44
CA MET A 222 4.05 0.04 -13.45
C MET A 222 4.18 -1.44 -13.82
N LYS A 223 4.96 -1.76 -14.86
CA LYS A 223 5.25 -3.13 -15.24
C LYS A 223 5.93 -3.92 -14.12
N HIS A 224 6.88 -3.31 -13.40
CA HIS A 224 7.51 -3.96 -12.26
C HIS A 224 6.51 -4.30 -11.14
N LEU A 225 5.56 -3.41 -10.83
CA LEU A 225 4.50 -3.68 -9.86
C LEU A 225 3.58 -4.83 -10.31
N VAL A 226 3.22 -4.86 -11.59
CA VAL A 226 2.40 -5.94 -12.18
C VAL A 226 3.17 -7.28 -12.20
N ASP A 227 4.47 -7.26 -12.44
CA ASP A 227 5.31 -8.46 -12.38
C ASP A 227 5.45 -8.98 -10.93
N LEU A 228 5.61 -8.10 -9.93
CA LEU A 228 5.56 -8.46 -8.51
C LEU A 228 4.21 -9.08 -8.12
N PHE A 229 3.11 -8.46 -8.55
CA PHE A 229 1.76 -8.99 -8.34
C PHE A 229 1.63 -10.40 -8.92
N THR A 230 2.02 -10.57 -10.17
CA THR A 230 1.96 -11.85 -10.89
C THR A 230 2.79 -12.91 -10.16
N LEU A 231 4.00 -12.56 -9.73
CA LEU A 231 4.89 -13.47 -8.98
C LEU A 231 4.23 -13.99 -7.71
N HIS A 232 3.72 -13.10 -6.86
CA HIS A 232 3.13 -13.48 -5.58
C HIS A 232 1.79 -14.20 -5.75
N ALA A 233 0.94 -13.76 -6.67
CA ALA A 233 -0.35 -14.38 -6.95
C ALA A 233 -0.21 -15.81 -7.45
N LEU A 234 0.70 -16.06 -8.40
CA LEU A 234 0.92 -17.41 -8.94
C LEU A 234 1.60 -18.34 -7.92
N ARG A 235 2.47 -17.81 -7.05
CA ARG A 235 3.14 -18.58 -5.99
C ARG A 235 2.27 -18.79 -4.74
N GLY A 236 1.20 -18.02 -4.56
CA GLY A 236 0.41 -18.03 -3.32
C GLY A 236 1.19 -17.49 -2.10
N THR A 237 2.05 -16.49 -2.31
CA THR A 237 2.90 -15.87 -1.27
C THR A 237 2.57 -14.40 -1.10
N GLY A 238 3.17 -13.73 -0.10
CA GLY A 238 3.10 -12.27 0.04
C GLY A 238 1.68 -11.70 0.09
N SER A 239 0.75 -12.28 0.87
CA SER A 239 -0.65 -11.82 0.88
C SER A 239 -0.77 -10.32 1.16
N LEU A 240 0.04 -9.77 2.06
CA LEU A 240 0.04 -8.33 2.34
C LEU A 240 0.53 -7.51 1.14
N VAL A 241 1.58 -7.98 0.45
CA VAL A 241 2.07 -7.37 -0.80
C VAL A 241 0.98 -7.40 -1.88
N ILE A 242 0.31 -8.53 -2.07
CA ILE A 242 -0.83 -8.66 -3.00
C ILE A 242 -1.93 -7.66 -2.64
N SER A 243 -2.28 -7.56 -1.35
CA SER A 243 -3.30 -6.62 -0.88
C SER A 243 -2.93 -5.17 -1.22
N ALA A 244 -1.69 -4.76 -0.97
CA ALA A 244 -1.23 -3.41 -1.28
C ALA A 244 -1.15 -3.15 -2.80
N LEU A 245 -0.80 -4.15 -3.62
CA LEU A 245 -0.83 -4.04 -5.08
C LEU A 245 -2.27 -3.95 -5.62
N LEU A 246 -3.21 -4.68 -5.03
CA LEU A 246 -4.63 -4.54 -5.37
C LEU A 246 -5.18 -3.17 -4.99
N ASP A 247 -4.77 -2.60 -3.86
CA ASP A 247 -5.09 -1.21 -3.50
C ASP A 247 -4.55 -0.24 -4.57
N PHE A 248 -3.30 -0.42 -5.01
CA PHE A 248 -2.71 0.39 -6.09
C PHE A 248 -3.52 0.30 -7.39
N PHE A 249 -3.87 -0.91 -7.84
CA PHE A 249 -4.68 -1.12 -9.03
C PHE A 249 -6.09 -0.57 -8.86
N THR A 250 -6.68 -0.67 -7.67
CA THR A 250 -8.01 -0.13 -7.37
C THR A 250 -7.99 1.39 -7.48
N PHE A 251 -7.02 2.06 -6.88
CA PHE A 251 -6.92 3.52 -6.94
C PHE A 251 -6.61 4.05 -8.33
N ALA A 252 -5.94 3.25 -9.16
CA ALA A 252 -5.59 3.64 -10.53
C ALA A 252 -6.70 3.32 -11.54
N LEU A 253 -7.38 2.16 -11.44
CA LEU A 253 -8.22 1.59 -12.50
C LEU A 253 -9.71 1.54 -12.16
N CYS A 254 -10.10 1.53 -10.89
CA CYS A 254 -11.50 1.29 -10.51
C CYS A 254 -12.23 2.59 -10.18
N LEU A 255 -13.49 2.71 -10.64
CA LEU A 255 -14.36 3.81 -10.22
C LEU A 255 -14.66 3.77 -8.71
N PRO A 256 -14.81 4.94 -8.06
CA PRO A 256 -14.66 6.30 -8.62
C PRO A 256 -13.19 6.76 -8.69
N TYR A 257 -12.24 6.00 -8.16
CA TYR A 257 -10.85 6.43 -8.03
C TYR A 257 -10.15 6.69 -9.37
N SER A 258 -10.50 5.95 -10.42
CA SER A 258 -9.90 6.15 -11.75
C SER A 258 -10.20 7.50 -12.38
N GLU A 259 -11.20 8.27 -11.89
CA GLU A 259 -11.56 9.59 -12.43
C GLU A 259 -10.40 10.61 -12.36
N THR A 260 -9.47 10.43 -11.42
CA THR A 260 -8.27 11.28 -11.26
C THR A 260 -7.01 10.66 -11.88
N SER A 261 -7.10 9.52 -12.55
CA SER A 261 -5.99 8.91 -13.29
C SER A 261 -5.83 9.56 -14.66
N GLU A 262 -4.59 9.82 -15.07
CA GLU A 262 -4.31 10.29 -16.44
C GLU A 262 -4.60 9.17 -17.46
N GLY A 263 -5.32 9.49 -18.55
CA GLY A 263 -5.76 8.49 -19.54
C GLY A 263 -4.63 7.62 -20.12
N SER A 264 -3.49 8.22 -20.48
CA SER A 264 -2.34 7.49 -21.03
C SER A 264 -1.76 6.46 -20.04
N ALA A 265 -1.66 6.86 -18.77
CA ALA A 265 -1.15 6.03 -17.70
C ALA A 265 -2.15 4.95 -17.28
N PHE A 266 -3.44 5.30 -17.26
CA PHE A 266 -4.57 4.38 -17.06
C PHE A 266 -4.55 3.26 -18.10
N GLU A 267 -4.55 3.60 -19.40
CA GLU A 267 -4.54 2.62 -20.50
C GLU A 267 -3.32 1.71 -20.42
N THR A 268 -2.15 2.29 -20.14
CA THR A 268 -0.91 1.52 -19.99
C THR A 268 -1.01 0.50 -18.86
N LEU A 269 -1.48 0.91 -17.67
CA LEU A 269 -1.62 0.00 -16.54
C LEU A 269 -2.71 -1.04 -16.78
N LEU A 270 -3.85 -0.64 -17.37
CA LEU A 270 -4.96 -1.52 -17.70
C LEU A 270 -4.49 -2.66 -18.61
N ALA A 271 -3.75 -2.33 -19.69
CA ALA A 271 -3.19 -3.31 -20.61
C ALA A 271 -2.18 -4.25 -19.93
N LEU A 272 -1.30 -3.71 -19.08
CA LEU A 272 -0.33 -4.51 -18.32
C LEU A 272 -1.05 -5.52 -17.41
N VAL A 273 -2.06 -5.10 -16.66
CA VAL A 273 -2.81 -5.99 -15.74
C VAL A 273 -3.64 -7.00 -16.53
N ALA A 274 -4.33 -6.58 -17.60
CA ALA A 274 -5.11 -7.47 -18.48
C ALA A 274 -4.27 -8.62 -19.03
N SER A 275 -3.05 -8.32 -19.49
CA SER A 275 -2.10 -9.31 -20.02
C SER A 275 -1.64 -10.36 -18.99
N ARG A 276 -1.92 -10.14 -17.70
CA ARG A 276 -1.63 -11.06 -16.59
C ARG A 276 -2.91 -11.65 -15.98
N GLY A 277 -4.01 -11.72 -16.73
CA GLY A 277 -5.33 -12.15 -16.25
C GLY A 277 -5.33 -13.45 -15.44
N ARG A 278 -4.50 -14.44 -15.81
CA ARG A 278 -4.34 -15.69 -15.05
C ARG A 278 -3.96 -15.49 -13.58
N ALA A 279 -3.15 -14.48 -13.27
CA ALA A 279 -2.78 -14.15 -11.90
C ALA A 279 -4.00 -13.70 -11.07
N LEU A 280 -4.91 -12.92 -11.66
CA LEU A 280 -6.16 -12.50 -11.01
C LEU A 280 -7.07 -13.70 -10.72
N PHE A 281 -7.21 -14.62 -11.67
CA PHE A 281 -8.05 -15.81 -11.47
C PHE A 281 -7.59 -16.68 -10.30
N ARG A 282 -6.27 -16.76 -10.05
CA ARG A 282 -5.73 -17.46 -8.86
C ARG A 282 -6.19 -16.84 -7.54
N LEU A 283 -6.44 -15.54 -7.51
CA LEU A 283 -6.84 -14.83 -6.30
C LEU A 283 -8.29 -15.09 -5.90
N PHE A 284 -9.16 -15.55 -6.80
CA PHE A 284 -10.54 -15.89 -6.46
C PHE A 284 -10.66 -17.10 -5.52
N SER A 285 -9.61 -17.91 -5.43
CA SER A 285 -9.48 -19.00 -4.45
C SER A 285 -8.68 -18.61 -3.20
N HIS A 286 -8.32 -17.34 -3.03
CA HIS A 286 -7.48 -16.90 -1.92
C HIS A 286 -8.26 -16.93 -0.58
N PRO A 287 -7.65 -17.36 0.54
CA PRO A 287 -8.34 -17.49 1.84
C PRO A 287 -8.77 -16.14 2.45
N SER A 288 -8.13 -15.03 2.08
CA SER A 288 -8.52 -13.68 2.50
C SER A 288 -9.56 -13.11 1.54
N LEU A 289 -10.77 -12.88 2.03
CA LEU A 289 -11.86 -12.27 1.25
C LEU A 289 -11.55 -10.83 0.81
N ALA A 290 -10.68 -10.11 1.53
CA ALA A 290 -10.22 -8.78 1.13
C ALA A 290 -9.50 -8.83 -0.24
N ILE A 291 -8.64 -9.84 -0.43
CA ILE A 291 -7.91 -10.06 -1.69
C ILE A 291 -8.88 -10.51 -2.79
N VAL A 292 -9.84 -11.39 -2.48
CA VAL A 292 -10.87 -11.81 -3.43
C VAL A 292 -11.70 -10.61 -3.92
N LYS A 293 -12.11 -9.72 -3.01
CA LYS A 293 -12.84 -8.49 -3.34
C LYS A 293 -12.00 -7.54 -4.20
N GLY A 294 -10.76 -7.27 -3.81
CA GLY A 294 -9.85 -6.42 -4.58
C GLY A 294 -9.62 -6.96 -6.00
N ALA A 295 -9.37 -8.27 -6.13
CA ALA A 295 -9.25 -8.91 -7.43
C ALA A 295 -10.53 -8.81 -8.27
N GLY A 296 -11.69 -8.90 -7.64
CA GLY A 296 -12.99 -8.74 -8.31
C GLY A 296 -13.27 -7.32 -8.79
N LEU A 297 -12.89 -6.29 -8.02
CA LEU A 297 -12.98 -4.89 -8.44
C LEU A 297 -12.09 -4.63 -9.66
N VAL A 298 -10.84 -5.09 -9.62
CA VAL A 298 -9.91 -4.97 -10.73
C VAL A 298 -10.43 -5.74 -11.96
N MET A 299 -10.91 -6.98 -11.79
CA MET A 299 -11.48 -7.76 -12.89
C MET A 299 -12.66 -7.05 -13.55
N ARG A 300 -13.53 -6.39 -12.76
CA ARG A 300 -14.63 -5.58 -13.30
C ARG A 300 -14.09 -4.44 -14.17
N ALA A 301 -13.16 -3.65 -13.64
CA ALA A 301 -12.56 -2.56 -14.40
C ALA A 301 -11.90 -3.04 -15.71
N LEU A 302 -11.24 -4.21 -15.69
CA LEU A 302 -10.67 -4.78 -16.92
C LEU A 302 -11.74 -5.16 -17.95
N ILE A 303 -12.87 -5.73 -17.53
CA ILE A 303 -13.93 -6.13 -18.48
C ILE A 303 -14.68 -4.91 -19.02
N GLU A 304 -14.84 -3.87 -18.20
CA GLU A 304 -15.58 -2.66 -18.57
C GLU A 304 -14.76 -1.73 -19.48
N GLU A 305 -13.43 -1.66 -19.29
CA GLU A 305 -12.60 -0.61 -19.90
C GLU A 305 -11.56 -1.14 -20.90
N ALA A 306 -11.25 -2.44 -20.92
CA ALA A 306 -10.23 -2.98 -21.82
C ALA A 306 -10.78 -3.19 -23.25
N PRO A 307 -9.91 -3.22 -24.28
CA PRO A 307 -10.31 -3.57 -25.64
C PRO A 307 -11.01 -4.94 -25.73
N ASP A 308 -11.99 -5.06 -26.62
CA ASP A 308 -12.84 -6.26 -26.80
C ASP A 308 -12.03 -7.56 -26.94
N GLU A 309 -10.89 -7.52 -27.62
CA GLU A 309 -10.00 -8.68 -27.80
C GLU A 309 -9.49 -9.22 -26.46
N LEU A 310 -9.02 -8.34 -25.56
CA LEU A 310 -8.54 -8.71 -24.23
C LEU A 310 -9.70 -9.15 -23.33
N VAL A 311 -10.86 -8.49 -23.45
CA VAL A 311 -12.07 -8.88 -22.69
C VAL A 311 -12.52 -10.29 -23.08
N ALA A 312 -12.53 -10.62 -24.38
CA ALA A 312 -12.84 -11.96 -24.85
C ALA A 312 -11.86 -13.01 -24.29
N GLU A 313 -10.56 -12.70 -24.23
CA GLU A 313 -9.56 -13.57 -23.64
C GLU A 313 -9.80 -13.79 -22.12
N LEU A 314 -10.07 -12.72 -21.37
CA LEU A 314 -10.40 -12.80 -19.94
C LEU A 314 -11.66 -13.63 -19.67
N ARG A 315 -12.71 -13.44 -20.48
CA ARG A 315 -13.95 -14.22 -20.41
C ARG A 315 -13.72 -15.70 -20.70
N GLN A 316 -12.86 -16.01 -21.68
CA GLN A 316 -12.46 -17.39 -21.97
C GLN A 316 -11.61 -17.99 -20.83
N MET A 317 -10.70 -17.22 -20.24
CA MET A 317 -9.90 -17.65 -19.10
C MET A 317 -10.78 -18.01 -17.87
N ALA A 318 -11.89 -17.32 -17.65
CA ALA A 318 -12.82 -17.64 -16.56
C ALA A 318 -13.37 -19.08 -16.64
N LEU A 319 -13.53 -19.60 -17.87
CA LEU A 319 -13.90 -20.99 -18.13
C LEU A 319 -12.72 -21.93 -17.92
N VAL A 320 -11.55 -21.59 -18.47
CA VAL A 320 -10.34 -22.43 -18.42
C VAL A 320 -9.82 -22.62 -17.00
N GLU A 321 -9.78 -21.56 -16.19
CA GLU A 321 -9.37 -21.63 -14.78
C GLU A 321 -10.49 -22.14 -13.86
N GLY A 322 -11.67 -22.48 -14.40
CA GLY A 322 -12.81 -22.99 -13.63
C GLY A 322 -13.44 -21.98 -12.66
N SER A 323 -13.02 -20.72 -12.72
CA SER A 323 -13.48 -19.66 -11.82
C SER A 323 -14.97 -19.37 -11.99
N LEU A 324 -15.52 -19.50 -13.21
CA LEU A 324 -16.95 -19.36 -13.43
C LEU A 324 -17.76 -20.38 -12.60
N LEU A 325 -17.38 -21.66 -12.62
CA LEU A 325 -18.06 -22.70 -11.86
C LEU A 325 -17.92 -22.49 -10.34
N GLN A 326 -16.73 -22.11 -9.88
CA GLN A 326 -16.49 -21.78 -8.48
C GLN A 326 -17.43 -20.66 -8.01
N HIS A 327 -17.52 -19.57 -8.77
CA HIS A 327 -18.38 -18.45 -8.41
C HIS A 327 -19.87 -18.76 -8.56
N ILE A 328 -20.29 -19.62 -9.49
CA ILE A 328 -21.68 -20.13 -9.55
C ILE A 328 -22.02 -20.88 -8.27
N SER A 329 -21.13 -21.78 -7.82
CA SER A 329 -21.34 -22.52 -6.56
C SER A 329 -21.49 -21.57 -5.37
N ILE A 330 -20.66 -20.53 -5.28
CA ILE A 330 -20.76 -19.51 -4.23
C ILE A 330 -22.07 -18.72 -4.36
N ALA A 331 -22.43 -18.29 -5.57
CA ALA A 331 -23.63 -17.50 -5.84
C ALA A 331 -24.93 -18.24 -5.47
N CYS A 332 -24.97 -19.56 -5.66
CA CYS A 332 -26.12 -20.40 -5.37
C CYS A 332 -26.16 -20.90 -3.92
N PHE A 333 -25.02 -21.37 -3.39
CA PHE A 333 -24.98 -22.20 -2.17
C PHE A 333 -24.26 -21.59 -0.98
N ALA A 334 -23.64 -20.41 -1.09
CA ALA A 334 -22.96 -19.80 0.06
C ALA A 334 -23.95 -19.52 1.21
N ASN A 335 -23.58 -19.94 2.42
CA ASN A 335 -24.35 -19.68 3.64
C ASN A 335 -24.33 -18.18 3.97
N THR A 336 -25.49 -17.52 3.85
CA THR A 336 -25.63 -16.08 4.04
C THR A 336 -25.89 -15.65 5.49
N ASN A 337 -25.85 -16.57 6.47
CA ASN A 337 -25.92 -16.18 7.88
C ASN A 337 -24.68 -15.39 8.32
N ASP A 338 -23.57 -15.52 7.59
CA ASP A 338 -22.38 -14.68 7.75
C ASP A 338 -22.43 -13.51 6.75
N PRO A 339 -22.39 -12.24 7.21
CA PRO A 339 -22.41 -11.07 6.32
C PRO A 339 -21.25 -11.06 5.32
N ARG A 340 -20.10 -11.68 5.66
CA ARG A 340 -18.96 -11.77 4.75
C ARG A 340 -19.27 -12.64 3.52
N ASN A 341 -20.00 -13.73 3.75
CA ASN A 341 -20.45 -14.62 2.67
C ASN A 341 -21.52 -13.95 1.81
N LEU A 342 -22.33 -13.05 2.38
CA LEU A 342 -23.30 -12.26 1.62
C LEU A 342 -22.61 -11.33 0.62
N VAL A 343 -21.56 -10.62 1.05
CA VAL A 343 -20.75 -9.78 0.16
C VAL A 343 -20.05 -10.61 -0.92
N LEU A 344 -19.47 -11.75 -0.54
CA LEU A 344 -18.83 -12.66 -1.50
C LEU A 344 -19.82 -13.21 -2.53
N ARG A 345 -21.06 -13.52 -2.10
CA ARG A 345 -22.15 -13.96 -2.97
C ARG A 345 -22.54 -12.89 -3.98
N GLN A 346 -22.65 -11.63 -3.54
CA GLN A 346 -22.94 -10.49 -4.41
C GLN A 346 -21.83 -10.27 -5.45
N LEU A 347 -20.57 -10.28 -5.01
CA LEU A 347 -19.41 -10.20 -5.90
C LEU A 347 -19.42 -11.32 -6.94
N SER A 348 -19.68 -12.56 -6.49
CA SER A 348 -19.71 -13.72 -7.38
C SER A 348 -20.76 -13.59 -8.48
N ARG A 349 -21.95 -13.06 -8.15
CA ARG A 349 -23.00 -12.78 -9.15
C ARG A 349 -22.58 -11.73 -10.18
N GLN A 350 -21.90 -10.68 -9.73
CA GLN A 350 -21.38 -9.65 -10.63
C GLN A 350 -20.33 -10.24 -11.59
N LEU A 351 -19.38 -11.02 -11.06
CA LEU A 351 -18.36 -11.68 -11.89
C LEU A 351 -18.96 -12.66 -12.90
N ILE A 352 -19.95 -13.45 -12.50
CA ILE A 352 -20.68 -14.35 -13.44
C ILE A 352 -21.31 -13.55 -14.56
N ASN A 353 -21.98 -12.42 -14.25
CA ASN A 353 -22.60 -11.57 -15.27
C ASN A 353 -21.54 -11.07 -16.27
N LEU A 354 -20.45 -10.50 -15.76
CA LEU A 354 -19.35 -9.98 -16.57
C LEU A 354 -18.70 -11.04 -17.47
N TRP A 355 -18.56 -12.28 -16.98
CA TRP A 355 -17.92 -13.37 -17.73
C TRP A 355 -18.82 -14.05 -18.76
N THR A 356 -20.14 -13.94 -18.60
CA THR A 356 -21.14 -14.62 -19.46
C THR A 356 -21.72 -13.70 -20.52
N GLU A 357 -21.63 -12.38 -20.31
CA GLU A 357 -21.99 -11.37 -21.29
C GLU A 357 -21.16 -11.56 -22.57
N ASN A 358 -21.84 -11.61 -23.72
CA ASN A 358 -21.24 -11.82 -25.04
C ASN A 358 -20.26 -13.01 -25.13
N ASN A 359 -20.46 -14.05 -24.32
CA ASN A 359 -19.61 -15.25 -24.27
C ASN A 359 -20.45 -16.53 -24.47
N PRO A 360 -20.68 -16.96 -25.73
CA PRO A 360 -21.53 -18.12 -26.02
C PRO A 360 -21.08 -19.42 -25.32
N PRO A 361 -19.77 -19.77 -25.25
CA PRO A 361 -19.32 -20.92 -24.47
C PRO A 361 -19.75 -20.91 -23.00
N ALA A 362 -19.70 -19.75 -22.34
CA ALA A 362 -20.13 -19.62 -20.94
C ALA A 362 -21.66 -19.72 -20.81
N GLN A 363 -22.41 -19.13 -21.74
CA GLN A 363 -23.88 -19.22 -21.75
C GLN A 363 -24.35 -20.66 -21.99
N ASP A 364 -23.68 -21.40 -22.88
CA ASP A 364 -24.01 -22.80 -23.13
C ASP A 364 -23.66 -23.71 -21.95
N LEU A 365 -22.58 -23.40 -21.21
CA LEU A 365 -22.31 -24.07 -19.94
C LEU A 365 -23.44 -23.83 -18.94
N LEU A 366 -23.91 -22.59 -18.79
CA LEU A 366 -25.02 -22.26 -17.89
C LEU A 366 -26.33 -22.97 -18.25
N LYS A 367 -26.62 -23.19 -19.54
CA LYS A 367 -27.83 -23.93 -19.97
C LYS A 367 -27.81 -25.41 -19.58
N ARG A 368 -26.64 -25.98 -19.32
CA ARG A 368 -26.46 -27.40 -18.99
C ARG A 368 -26.51 -27.68 -17.49
N ILE A 369 -26.37 -26.65 -16.67
CA ILE A 369 -26.47 -26.68 -15.21
C ILE A 369 -27.91 -26.33 -14.83
#